data_AF-A0ABD3SZZ3-F1
#
_entry.id   AF-A0ABD3SZZ3-F1
#
_cell.length_a   1.000
_cell.length_b   1.000
_cell.length_c   1.000
_cell.angle_alpha   90.00
_cell.angle_beta   90.00
_cell.angle_gamma   90.00
#
_symmetry.space_group_name_H-M   'P 1'
#
loop_
_entity.id
_entity.type
_entity.pdbx_description
1 polymer ?
#
loop_
_entity_poly.entity_id
_entity_poly.type
_entity_poly.pdbx_seq_one_letter_code
_entity_poly.pdbx_strand_id
1 'polypeptide(L)'
;MASINFNPFNDNWFRNHQKVLFQPLNLLSSVFKPHSKTSNFASISNPFSPKPKTDPEKKPGKYREMLDQFYWECENLPDYRHAPEVEKILQEDPIFEKKENPTKEEIEENEKWWAEFRASPVVQFLAQAEEIADKLNEIELQENSVPYRKEDKKLWQAVPHVKGLDGRPMPRKAIKSQKESDDKFWDFARQFFFGLWGFRQRPYPPGRPIDVAQAIGYKKLEKRYYDFIMRSGGFYYKDRLGRSRGPCELIQLKTAWGAGIIDKHTFIWGEDLDEWSPISMIYGMERAIATWEVRLGAAATAFLHKLQKGIPPWVPLKGHEKKTYKQMQEEAYESKRRDLAVLAANDGVWPGMRTPSHALFLWASGSELTSILEEDHMPNKYIPKDVRLELAKVIPGLRPWEVLSIEQAMDQITYGGEWYREPLGSYTTGPPYIQEWNKDVLSVFEIFHNLSVQTYNRLEKAIPGFSTIMEKVQADAAARIEERKAKRDEISLPCTCDILASR
;
A
#
# COMPACT_ATOMS: atom_id res chain seq x y z
N MET A 1 2.45 36.14 -53.99
CA MET A 1 3.40 36.99 -53.23
C MET A 1 2.57 37.73 -52.17
N ALA A 2 2.07 37.10 -51.11
CA ALA A 2 2.69 36.33 -50.02
C ALA A 2 3.66 37.17 -49.17
N SER A 3 3.09 37.96 -48.25
CA SER A 3 3.75 38.38 -47.00
C SER A 3 2.88 37.87 -45.84
N ILE A 4 3.31 36.76 -45.25
CA ILE A 4 2.67 36.12 -44.10
C ILE A 4 3.14 36.88 -42.85
N ASN A 5 2.20 37.51 -42.15
CA ASN A 5 2.44 38.18 -40.89
C ASN A 5 2.10 37.20 -39.74
N PHE A 6 3.08 36.88 -38.91
CA PHE A 6 2.91 36.01 -37.74
C PHE A 6 2.30 36.80 -36.58
N ASN A 7 1.06 36.52 -36.22
CA ASN A 7 0.49 36.84 -34.92
C ASN A 7 -0.56 35.79 -34.55
N PRO A 8 -0.29 34.86 -33.61
CA PRO A 8 -1.37 34.05 -33.06
C PRO A 8 -1.26 33.90 -31.53
N PHE A 9 -1.31 34.99 -30.75
CA PHE A 9 -1.55 34.91 -29.29
C PHE A 9 -2.17 36.21 -28.75
N ASN A 10 -3.35 36.60 -29.24
CA ASN A 10 -4.06 37.77 -28.70
C ASN A 10 -5.50 37.51 -28.24
N ASP A 11 -5.86 36.24 -28.05
CA ASP A 11 -7.10 35.89 -27.35
C ASP A 11 -6.79 35.56 -25.88
N ASN A 12 -7.10 36.53 -25.02
CA ASN A 12 -7.15 36.40 -23.58
C ASN A 12 -8.14 35.30 -23.20
N TRP A 13 -7.64 34.12 -22.83
CA TRP A 13 -8.46 32.98 -22.39
C TRP A 13 -9.07 33.14 -20.99
N PHE A 14 -8.82 34.25 -20.31
CA PHE A 14 -9.42 34.59 -19.02
C PHE A 14 -10.26 35.86 -19.18
N ARG A 15 -11.57 35.75 -18.91
CA ARG A 15 -12.36 36.94 -18.58
C ARG A 15 -11.75 37.54 -17.32
N ASN A 16 -11.12 38.71 -17.45
CA ASN A 16 -10.67 39.49 -16.30
C ASN A 16 -11.83 39.63 -15.32
N HIS A 17 -11.72 39.04 -14.12
CA HIS A 17 -12.62 39.39 -13.04
C HIS A 17 -12.47 40.89 -12.76
N GLN A 18 -13.59 41.58 -12.55
CA GLN A 18 -13.59 42.98 -12.14
C GLN A 18 -12.68 43.12 -10.92
N LYS A 19 -11.68 43.99 -11.02
CA LYS A 19 -10.83 44.38 -9.89
C LYS A 19 -11.72 45.02 -8.84
N VAL A 20 -12.14 44.26 -7.84
CA VAL A 20 -12.85 44.81 -6.69
C VAL A 20 -11.83 45.57 -5.85
N LEU A 21 -12.06 46.87 -5.69
CA LEU A 21 -11.16 47.79 -5.02
C LEU A 21 -11.50 47.78 -3.52
N PHE A 22 -10.91 46.86 -2.76
CA PHE A 22 -11.01 46.88 -1.29
C PHE A 22 -9.66 46.61 -0.62
N GLN A 23 -9.30 47.54 0.27
CA GLN A 23 -8.26 47.36 1.28
C GLN A 23 -8.83 46.54 2.45
N PRO A 24 -8.18 45.46 2.90
CA PRO A 24 -8.52 44.87 4.18
C PRO A 24 -7.82 45.64 5.30
N LEU A 25 -8.60 46.32 6.15
CA LEU A 25 -8.15 46.77 7.47
C LEU A 25 -7.94 45.54 8.38
N ASN A 26 -6.75 44.94 8.30
CA ASN A 26 -6.31 43.92 9.27
C ASN A 26 -5.47 44.60 10.37
N LEU A 27 -6.11 44.92 11.48
CA LEU A 27 -5.50 45.57 12.65
C LEU A 27 -4.68 44.63 13.58
N LEU A 28 -4.43 43.37 13.19
CA LEU A 28 -3.78 42.38 14.08
C LEU A 28 -2.72 41.47 13.42
N SER A 29 -2.22 41.79 12.22
CA SER A 29 -1.19 40.98 11.55
C SER A 29 0.27 41.30 11.96
N SER A 30 0.50 42.14 12.97
CA SER A 30 1.84 42.63 13.32
C SER A 30 2.61 41.81 14.36
N VAL A 31 2.03 40.75 14.95
CA VAL A 31 2.67 40.09 16.12
C VAL A 31 3.40 38.77 15.79
N PHE A 32 3.12 38.10 14.67
CA PHE A 32 3.75 36.80 14.37
C PHE A 32 4.18 36.66 12.90
N LYS A 33 5.23 37.40 12.52
CA LYS A 33 6.14 36.93 11.47
C LYS A 33 7.38 36.35 12.15
N PRO A 34 7.81 35.12 11.87
CA PRO A 34 9.10 34.65 12.34
C PRO A 34 10.18 35.44 11.60
N HIS A 35 10.73 36.46 12.24
CA HIS A 35 12.02 37.01 11.84
C HIS A 35 13.08 35.97 12.21
N SER A 36 13.51 35.15 11.26
CA SER A 36 14.79 34.45 11.36
C SER A 36 15.92 35.48 11.26
N LYS A 37 16.17 36.21 12.35
CA LYS A 37 17.44 36.91 12.53
C LYS A 37 18.45 35.89 13.03
N THR A 38 19.29 35.40 12.13
CA THR A 38 20.59 34.84 12.50
C THR A 38 21.35 35.96 13.24
N SER A 39 21.55 35.79 14.54
CA SER A 39 22.32 36.73 15.35
C SER A 39 23.80 36.46 15.08
N ASN A 40 24.44 37.27 14.25
CA ASN A 40 25.89 37.33 14.22
C ASN A 40 26.36 37.92 15.55
N PHE A 41 27.09 37.09 16.30
CA PHE A 41 27.79 37.47 17.50
C PHE A 41 28.87 38.51 17.14
N ALA A 42 28.94 39.59 17.91
CA ALA A 42 29.86 40.72 17.80
C ALA A 42 29.55 41.82 16.74
N SER A 43 28.72 42.78 17.12
CA SER A 43 28.94 44.18 16.74
C SER A 43 28.38 45.11 17.82
N ILE A 44 29.28 45.72 18.59
CA ILE A 44 28.97 46.86 19.46
C ILE A 44 28.79 48.08 18.56
N SER A 45 27.64 48.77 18.62
CA SER A 45 27.50 50.07 17.96
C SER A 45 26.62 51.04 18.76
N ASN A 46 27.16 52.26 18.90
CA ASN A 46 26.73 53.43 19.65
C ASN A 46 25.24 53.84 19.56
N PRO A 47 24.69 54.53 20.59
CA PRO A 47 23.31 55.01 20.62
C PRO A 47 23.06 56.31 19.83
N PHE A 48 24.01 56.78 19.01
CA PHE A 48 23.87 58.01 18.22
C PHE A 48 24.23 57.77 16.75
N SER A 49 23.30 57.19 16.00
CA SER A 49 23.31 57.23 14.54
C SER A 49 21.95 57.76 14.04
N PRO A 50 21.93 58.71 13.08
CA PRO A 50 20.69 59.25 12.57
C PRO A 50 19.89 58.15 11.87
N LYS A 51 18.56 58.12 12.11
CA LYS A 51 17.65 57.19 11.42
C LYS A 51 17.81 57.37 9.90
N PRO A 52 18.05 56.31 9.12
CA PRO A 52 18.07 56.45 7.67
C PRO A 52 16.67 56.87 7.20
N LYS A 53 16.63 57.80 6.26
CA LYS A 53 15.41 58.23 5.59
C LYS A 53 14.77 57.00 4.93
N THR A 54 13.48 56.81 5.16
CA THR A 54 12.67 55.77 4.51
C THR A 54 12.69 56.00 3.00
N ASP A 55 13.43 55.16 2.28
CA ASP A 55 13.30 55.05 0.83
C ASP A 55 11.88 54.61 0.47
N PRO A 56 11.31 55.07 -0.66
CA PRO A 56 9.99 54.65 -1.11
C PRO A 56 9.96 53.13 -1.30
N GLU A 57 8.86 52.50 -0.88
CA GLU A 57 8.66 51.04 -0.90
C GLU A 57 9.20 50.41 -2.20
N LYS A 58 10.36 49.76 -2.11
CA LYS A 58 10.92 48.98 -3.22
C LYS A 58 9.90 47.89 -3.54
N LYS A 59 9.34 47.93 -4.76
CA LYS A 59 8.48 46.86 -5.27
C LYS A 59 9.16 45.51 -5.01
N PRO A 60 8.45 44.52 -4.44
CA PRO A 60 9.03 43.21 -4.19
C PRO A 60 9.67 42.67 -5.47
N GLY A 61 10.86 42.06 -5.37
CA GLY A 61 11.51 41.45 -6.53
C GLY A 61 10.63 40.34 -7.11
N LYS A 62 10.76 40.05 -8.42
CA LYS A 62 9.96 39.07 -9.17
C LYS A 62 9.73 37.74 -8.42
N TYR A 63 10.77 37.18 -7.79
CA TYR A 63 10.66 35.92 -7.04
C TYR A 63 9.85 36.06 -5.75
N ARG A 64 9.92 37.21 -5.09
CA ARG A 64 9.14 37.50 -3.89
C ARG A 64 7.67 37.72 -4.24
N GLU A 65 7.38 38.39 -5.36
CA GLU A 65 6.02 38.51 -5.90
C GLU A 65 5.43 37.14 -6.25
N MET A 66 6.17 36.26 -6.92
CA MET A 66 5.70 34.91 -7.22
C MET A 66 5.46 34.08 -5.95
N LEU A 67 6.29 34.25 -4.93
CA LEU A 67 6.19 33.52 -3.66
C LEU A 67 5.01 34.03 -2.81
N ASP A 68 4.82 35.34 -2.75
CA ASP A 68 3.65 35.98 -2.13
C ASP A 68 2.36 35.61 -2.88
N GLN A 69 2.39 35.57 -4.21
CA GLN A 69 1.28 35.08 -5.03
C GLN A 69 0.99 33.60 -4.76
N PHE A 70 2.02 32.75 -4.62
CA PHE A 70 1.84 31.35 -4.28
C PHE A 70 1.17 31.15 -2.92
N TYR A 71 1.64 31.86 -1.88
CA TYR A 71 0.99 31.79 -0.56
C TYR A 71 -0.43 32.31 -0.60
N TRP A 72 -0.69 33.41 -1.32
CA TRP A 72 -2.02 33.93 -1.51
C TRP A 72 -2.94 32.95 -2.23
N GLU A 73 -2.44 32.28 -3.27
CA GLU A 73 -3.17 31.23 -3.99
C GLU A 73 -3.44 30.04 -3.06
N CYS A 74 -2.48 29.58 -2.25
CA CYS A 74 -2.70 28.51 -1.27
C CYS A 74 -3.76 28.87 -0.21
N GLU A 75 -3.84 30.14 0.20
CA GLU A 75 -4.80 30.61 1.20
C GLU A 75 -6.21 30.81 0.62
N ASN A 76 -6.32 31.16 -0.67
CA ASN A 76 -7.58 31.56 -1.30
C ASN A 76 -8.08 30.60 -2.39
N LEU A 77 -7.40 29.48 -2.62
CA LEU A 77 -7.83 28.49 -3.62
C LEU A 77 -9.19 27.92 -3.20
N PRO A 78 -10.25 28.07 -4.03
CA PRO A 78 -11.54 27.46 -3.73
C PRO A 78 -11.43 25.94 -3.84
N ASP A 79 -12.09 25.21 -2.93
CA ASP A 79 -12.16 23.76 -3.03
C ASP A 79 -13.12 23.37 -4.16
N TYR A 80 -12.56 23.07 -5.34
CA TYR A 80 -13.30 22.71 -6.54
C TYR A 80 -14.17 21.46 -6.36
N ARG A 81 -13.89 20.62 -5.35
CA ARG A 81 -14.68 19.43 -5.02
C ARG A 81 -16.12 19.75 -4.57
N HIS A 82 -16.38 21.00 -4.19
CA HIS A 82 -17.68 21.49 -3.73
C HIS A 82 -18.26 22.54 -4.69
N ALA A 83 -17.82 22.57 -5.95
CA ALA A 83 -18.41 23.42 -6.97
C ALA A 83 -19.83 22.95 -7.33
N PRO A 84 -20.75 23.86 -7.71
CA PRO A 84 -22.13 23.49 -8.04
C PRO A 84 -22.22 22.54 -9.25
N GLU A 85 -21.25 22.60 -10.18
CA GLU A 85 -21.16 21.68 -11.32
C GLU A 85 -20.81 20.26 -10.88
N VAL A 86 -19.92 20.13 -9.89
CA VAL A 86 -19.53 18.84 -9.30
C VAL A 86 -20.67 18.23 -8.51
N GLU A 87 -21.43 19.04 -7.77
CA GLU A 87 -22.63 18.58 -7.05
C GLU A 87 -23.71 18.04 -8.01
N LYS A 88 -23.90 18.68 -9.17
CA LYS A 88 -24.81 18.17 -10.21
C LYS A 88 -24.39 16.80 -10.73
N ILE A 89 -23.12 16.65 -11.10
CA ILE A 89 -22.58 15.36 -11.60
C ILE A 89 -22.67 14.26 -10.54
N LEU A 90 -22.52 14.59 -9.25
CA LEU A 90 -22.64 13.62 -8.16
C LEU A 90 -24.09 13.19 -7.85
N GLN A 91 -25.07 14.03 -8.18
CA GLN A 91 -26.50 13.74 -7.99
C GLN A 91 -27.09 12.90 -9.14
N GLU A 92 -26.47 12.93 -10.31
CA GLU A 92 -26.80 12.08 -11.45
C GLU A 92 -26.41 10.62 -11.17
N ASP A 93 -27.40 9.72 -11.08
CA ASP A 93 -27.14 8.30 -10.94
C ASP A 93 -26.78 7.70 -12.32
N PRO A 94 -25.61 7.03 -12.48
CA PRO A 94 -25.15 6.58 -13.78
C PRO A 94 -25.90 5.37 -14.36
N ILE A 95 -26.73 4.70 -13.54
CA ILE A 95 -27.40 3.44 -13.89
C ILE A 95 -28.90 3.65 -14.17
N PHE A 96 -29.51 4.67 -13.56
CA PHE A 96 -30.94 4.91 -13.66
C PHE A 96 -31.20 6.38 -13.98
N GLU A 97 -31.91 6.63 -15.07
CA GLU A 97 -32.44 7.95 -15.37
C GLU A 97 -33.47 8.33 -14.28
N LYS A 98 -33.10 9.23 -13.37
CA LYS A 98 -34.08 9.84 -12.47
C LYS A 98 -34.91 10.82 -13.29
N LYS A 99 -36.14 10.42 -13.64
CA LYS A 99 -37.14 11.38 -14.13
C LYS A 99 -37.45 12.36 -13.00
N GLU A 100 -37.24 13.66 -13.24
CA GLU A 100 -37.38 14.70 -12.21
C GLU A 100 -38.81 14.85 -11.65
N ASN A 101 -39.84 14.34 -12.35
CA ASN A 101 -41.25 14.35 -11.91
C ASN A 101 -41.99 13.08 -12.36
N PRO A 102 -41.92 11.96 -11.63
CA PRO A 102 -42.70 10.76 -11.96
C PRO A 102 -44.20 11.03 -11.74
N THR A 103 -45.03 10.60 -12.68
CA THR A 103 -46.50 10.66 -12.52
C THR A 103 -46.96 9.62 -11.50
N LYS A 104 -48.11 9.85 -10.83
CA LYS A 104 -48.63 8.92 -9.81
C LYS A 104 -48.84 7.50 -10.34
N GLU A 105 -49.22 7.38 -11.62
CA GLU A 105 -49.42 6.11 -12.31
C GLU A 105 -48.10 5.34 -12.49
N GLU A 106 -47.00 6.01 -12.87
CA GLU A 106 -45.67 5.38 -12.99
C GLU A 106 -45.12 4.90 -11.64
N ILE A 107 -45.46 5.58 -10.55
CA ILE A 107 -45.10 5.17 -9.18
C ILE A 107 -45.84 3.89 -8.81
N GLU A 108 -47.16 3.85 -9.04
CA GLU A 108 -47.99 2.67 -8.77
C GLU A 108 -47.60 1.46 -9.64
N GLU A 109 -47.23 1.68 -10.90
CA GLU A 109 -46.73 0.62 -11.80
C GLU A 109 -45.38 0.07 -11.34
N ASN A 110 -44.44 0.94 -10.95
CA ASN A 110 -43.18 0.50 -10.36
C ASN A 110 -43.41 -0.28 -9.06
N GLU A 111 -44.31 0.18 -8.18
CA GLU A 111 -44.64 -0.52 -6.94
C GLU A 111 -45.24 -1.91 -7.20
N LYS A 112 -46.16 -2.03 -8.17
CA LYS A 112 -46.73 -3.31 -8.59
C LYS A 112 -45.65 -4.23 -9.16
N TRP A 113 -44.79 -3.71 -10.02
CA TRP A 113 -43.68 -4.48 -10.59
C TRP A 113 -42.71 -4.98 -9.51
N TRP A 114 -42.35 -4.12 -8.54
CA TRP A 114 -41.52 -4.53 -7.40
C TRP A 114 -42.21 -5.56 -6.50
N ALA A 115 -43.53 -5.45 -6.32
CA ALA A 115 -44.31 -6.42 -5.56
C ALA A 115 -44.35 -7.79 -6.26
N GLU A 116 -44.60 -7.82 -7.58
CA GLU A 116 -44.56 -9.03 -8.40
C GLU A 116 -43.16 -9.66 -8.42
N PHE A 117 -42.12 -8.82 -8.58
CA PHE A 117 -40.74 -9.26 -8.55
C PHE A 117 -40.39 -9.91 -7.20
N ARG A 118 -40.74 -9.29 -6.08
CA ARG A 118 -40.52 -9.86 -4.73
C ARG A 118 -41.40 -11.09 -4.44
N ALA A 119 -42.57 -11.19 -5.08
CA ALA A 119 -43.46 -12.35 -4.95
C ALA A 119 -42.99 -13.56 -5.76
N SER A 120 -42.12 -13.35 -6.76
CA SER A 120 -41.55 -14.43 -7.57
C SER A 120 -40.87 -15.49 -6.69
N PRO A 121 -41.21 -16.78 -6.83
CA PRO A 121 -40.59 -17.86 -6.06
C PRO A 121 -39.07 -17.91 -6.21
N VAL A 122 -38.54 -17.55 -7.39
CA VAL A 122 -37.10 -17.50 -7.65
C VAL A 122 -36.43 -16.42 -6.81
N VAL A 123 -37.04 -15.23 -6.74
CA VAL A 123 -36.51 -14.10 -5.96
C VAL A 123 -36.59 -14.41 -4.46
N GLN A 124 -37.67 -15.02 -4.00
CA GLN A 124 -37.79 -15.49 -2.61
C GLN A 124 -36.73 -16.55 -2.27
N PHE A 125 -36.48 -17.49 -3.17
CA PHE A 125 -35.42 -18.48 -3.01
C PHE A 125 -34.03 -17.83 -2.94
N LEU A 126 -33.72 -16.89 -3.83
CA LEU A 126 -32.46 -16.16 -3.82
C LEU A 126 -32.29 -15.33 -2.53
N ALA A 127 -33.36 -14.65 -2.09
CA ALA A 127 -33.35 -13.91 -0.82
C ALA A 127 -33.10 -14.84 0.38
N GLN A 128 -33.74 -16.01 0.42
CA GLN A 128 -33.48 -17.02 1.46
C GLN A 128 -32.06 -17.58 1.38
N ALA A 129 -31.52 -17.81 0.18
CA ALA A 129 -30.15 -18.27 0.00
C ALA A 129 -29.14 -17.23 0.53
N GLU A 130 -29.37 -15.94 0.27
CA GLU A 130 -28.58 -14.84 0.82
C GLU A 130 -28.64 -14.84 2.36
N GLU A 131 -29.84 -14.93 2.95
CA GLU A 131 -30.01 -15.01 4.41
C GLU A 131 -29.31 -16.22 5.05
N ILE A 132 -29.40 -17.40 4.42
CA ILE A 132 -28.73 -18.61 4.89
C ILE A 132 -27.22 -18.40 4.86
N ALA A 133 -26.71 -17.84 3.77
CA ALA A 133 -25.29 -17.63 3.62
C ALA A 133 -24.77 -16.52 4.56
N ASP A 134 -25.58 -15.51 4.91
CA ASP A 134 -25.28 -14.55 5.98
C ASP A 134 -25.21 -15.23 7.34
N LYS A 135 -26.19 -16.08 7.69
CA LYS A 135 -26.19 -16.86 8.94
C LYS A 135 -24.99 -17.78 9.05
N LEU A 136 -24.62 -18.47 7.97
CA LEU A 136 -23.43 -19.33 7.94
C LEU A 136 -22.15 -18.52 8.18
N ASN A 137 -22.04 -17.34 7.57
CA ASN A 137 -20.92 -16.45 7.78
C ASN A 137 -20.86 -15.93 9.24
N GLU A 138 -21.99 -15.57 9.82
CA GLU A 138 -22.08 -15.19 11.24
C GLU A 138 -21.65 -16.32 12.18
N ILE A 139 -22.07 -17.56 11.91
CA ILE A 139 -21.65 -18.74 12.67
C ILE A 139 -20.13 -18.92 12.57
N GLU A 140 -19.56 -18.83 11.36
CA GLU A 140 -18.12 -18.98 11.16
C GLU A 140 -17.32 -17.86 11.86
N LEU A 141 -17.83 -16.62 11.85
CA LEU A 141 -17.23 -15.50 12.58
C LEU A 141 -17.27 -15.72 14.09
N GLN A 142 -18.39 -16.21 14.62
CA GLN A 142 -18.53 -16.52 16.05
C GLN A 142 -17.57 -17.64 16.46
N GLU A 143 -17.49 -18.70 15.66
CA GLU A 143 -16.59 -19.82 15.90
C GLU A 143 -15.12 -19.41 15.93
N ASN A 144 -14.74 -18.43 15.12
CA ASN A 144 -13.37 -17.91 15.04
C ASN A 144 -13.13 -16.65 15.88
N SER A 145 -14.10 -16.22 16.68
CA SER A 145 -14.00 -14.97 17.45
C SER A 145 -12.97 -15.02 18.60
N VAL A 146 -12.61 -16.22 19.06
CA VAL A 146 -11.70 -16.42 20.19
C VAL A 146 -10.53 -17.30 19.78
N PRO A 147 -9.28 -16.79 19.81
CA PRO A 147 -8.10 -17.61 19.59
C PRO A 147 -7.76 -18.45 20.82
N TYR A 148 -6.99 -19.52 20.62
CA TYR A 148 -6.43 -20.38 21.66
C TYR A 148 -5.72 -19.58 22.77
N ARG A 149 -4.96 -18.55 22.39
CA ARG A 149 -4.20 -17.71 23.31
C ARG A 149 -5.06 -16.59 23.87
N LYS A 150 -5.35 -16.67 25.17
CA LYS A 150 -6.15 -15.66 25.89
C LYS A 150 -5.59 -14.25 25.79
N GLU A 151 -4.26 -14.10 25.75
CA GLU A 151 -3.57 -12.80 25.66
C GLU A 151 -3.91 -12.05 24.38
N ASP A 152 -4.09 -12.79 23.28
CA ASP A 152 -4.31 -12.22 21.95
C ASP A 152 -5.80 -11.96 21.68
N LYS A 153 -6.72 -12.43 22.54
CA LYS A 153 -8.17 -12.32 22.36
C LYS A 153 -8.63 -10.88 22.10
N LYS A 154 -8.14 -9.92 22.89
CA LYS A 154 -8.53 -8.50 22.76
C LYS A 154 -8.06 -7.92 21.44
N LEU A 155 -6.83 -8.24 21.02
CA LEU A 155 -6.28 -7.78 19.75
C LEU A 155 -7.07 -8.40 18.59
N TRP A 156 -7.28 -9.71 18.63
CA TRP A 156 -8.00 -10.48 17.62
C TRP A 156 -9.41 -9.94 17.34
N GLN A 157 -10.15 -9.61 18.41
CA GLN A 157 -11.49 -9.01 18.30
C GLN A 157 -11.47 -7.56 17.81
N ALA A 158 -10.39 -6.82 18.07
CA ALA A 158 -10.26 -5.43 17.64
C ALA A 158 -9.92 -5.28 16.16
N VAL A 159 -9.33 -6.31 15.53
CA VAL A 159 -8.99 -6.24 14.10
C VAL A 159 -10.29 -6.26 13.27
N PRO A 160 -10.55 -5.27 12.41
CA PRO A 160 -11.75 -5.28 11.56
C PRO A 160 -11.69 -6.43 10.54
N HIS A 161 -12.85 -6.96 10.15
CA HIS A 161 -12.94 -7.97 9.09
C HIS A 161 -12.74 -7.33 7.73
N VAL A 162 -12.02 -8.00 6.85
CA VAL A 162 -11.89 -7.62 5.44
C VAL A 162 -13.20 -7.97 4.75
N LYS A 163 -13.77 -7.08 3.94
CA LYS A 163 -14.95 -7.41 3.14
C LYS A 163 -14.54 -8.31 1.97
N GLY A 164 -15.23 -9.43 1.81
CA GLY A 164 -15.08 -10.32 0.65
C GLY A 164 -15.67 -9.72 -0.61
N LEU A 165 -15.55 -10.44 -1.73
CA LEU A 165 -16.12 -10.06 -3.02
C LEU A 165 -17.62 -9.82 -2.93
N ASP A 166 -18.31 -10.63 -2.12
CA ASP A 166 -19.75 -10.57 -1.87
C ASP A 166 -20.16 -9.42 -0.92
N GLY A 167 -19.20 -8.58 -0.51
CA GLY A 167 -19.41 -7.46 0.43
C GLY A 167 -19.51 -7.85 1.90
N ARG A 168 -19.64 -9.15 2.19
CA ARG A 168 -19.72 -9.72 3.54
C ARG A 168 -18.37 -9.72 4.25
N PRO A 169 -18.31 -9.65 5.59
CA PRO A 169 -17.07 -9.80 6.34
C PRO A 169 -16.48 -11.20 6.12
N MET A 170 -15.25 -11.28 5.62
CA MET A 170 -14.53 -12.53 5.41
C MET A 170 -14.07 -13.08 6.77
N PRO A 171 -14.43 -14.35 7.10
CA PRO A 171 -14.04 -14.95 8.37
C PRO A 171 -12.54 -15.22 8.37
N ARG A 172 -11.88 -14.81 9.46
CA ARG A 172 -10.47 -15.15 9.70
C ARG A 172 -10.42 -16.38 10.57
N LYS A 173 -9.68 -17.40 10.14
CA LYS A 173 -9.56 -18.63 10.91
C LYS A 173 -8.71 -18.42 12.16
N ALA A 174 -9.26 -18.74 13.32
CA ALA A 174 -8.51 -18.71 14.58
C ALA A 174 -7.96 -20.11 14.92
N ILE A 175 -6.69 -20.18 15.33
CA ILE A 175 -6.12 -21.40 15.93
C ILE A 175 -6.81 -21.64 17.28
N LYS A 176 -7.44 -22.81 17.47
CA LYS A 176 -8.25 -23.13 18.65
C LYS A 176 -7.50 -23.97 19.68
N SER A 177 -6.54 -24.79 19.23
CA SER A 177 -5.78 -25.70 20.11
C SER A 177 -4.26 -25.50 20.04
N GLN A 178 -3.57 -25.99 21.07
CA GLN A 178 -2.11 -26.00 21.10
C GLN A 178 -1.51 -26.87 20.00
N LYS A 179 -2.10 -28.06 19.77
CA LYS A 179 -1.64 -28.99 18.73
C LYS A 179 -1.70 -28.33 17.35
N GLU A 180 -2.81 -27.67 17.04
CA GLU A 180 -2.95 -26.90 15.80
C GLU A 180 -1.89 -25.78 15.69
N SER A 181 -1.59 -25.10 16.80
CA SER A 181 -0.53 -24.08 16.84
C SER A 181 0.85 -24.66 16.53
N ASP A 182 1.18 -25.79 17.12
CA ASP A 182 2.48 -26.45 16.95
C ASP A 182 2.61 -27.02 15.53
N ASP A 183 1.57 -27.67 15.01
CA ASP A 183 1.52 -28.18 13.64
C ASP A 183 1.70 -27.05 12.63
N LYS A 184 1.02 -25.91 12.83
CA LYS A 184 1.16 -24.72 11.98
C LYS A 184 2.57 -24.13 12.02
N PHE A 185 3.18 -24.08 13.21
CA PHE A 185 4.55 -23.62 13.36
C PHE A 185 5.54 -24.54 12.65
N TRP A 186 5.42 -25.85 12.81
CA TRP A 186 6.31 -26.82 12.16
C TRP A 186 6.09 -26.92 10.65
N ASP A 187 4.87 -26.74 10.16
CA ASP A 187 4.59 -26.60 8.73
C ASP A 187 5.31 -25.40 8.14
N PHE A 188 5.21 -24.24 8.80
CA PHE A 188 5.95 -23.05 8.40
C PHE A 188 7.45 -23.26 8.49
N ALA A 189 7.98 -23.75 9.61
CA ALA A 189 9.41 -23.94 9.80
C ALA A 189 10.01 -24.84 8.72
N ARG A 190 9.34 -25.96 8.42
CA ARG A 190 9.75 -26.86 7.33
C ARG A 190 9.77 -26.14 5.99
N GLN A 191 8.72 -25.41 5.64
CA GLN A 191 8.66 -24.69 4.36
C GLN A 191 9.67 -23.55 4.26
N PHE A 192 9.88 -22.81 5.35
CA PHE A 192 10.84 -21.72 5.44
C PHE A 192 12.26 -22.23 5.27
N PHE A 193 12.66 -23.24 6.07
CA PHE A 193 13.98 -23.84 5.94
C PHE A 193 14.14 -24.49 4.57
N PHE A 194 13.21 -25.33 4.11
CA PHE A 194 13.32 -25.95 2.78
C PHE A 194 13.41 -24.91 1.65
N GLY A 195 12.67 -23.80 1.76
CA GLY A 195 12.78 -22.68 0.81
C GLY A 195 14.14 -21.98 0.86
N LEU A 196 14.67 -21.73 2.05
CA LEU A 196 16.00 -21.14 2.24
C LEU A 196 17.09 -22.01 1.59
N TRP A 197 16.90 -23.33 1.60
CA TRP A 197 17.80 -24.29 0.97
C TRP A 197 17.46 -24.58 -0.51
N GLY A 198 16.57 -23.81 -1.13
CA GLY A 198 16.22 -23.93 -2.55
C GLY A 198 15.34 -25.12 -2.91
N PHE A 199 14.79 -25.86 -1.94
CA PHE A 199 13.83 -26.92 -2.21
C PHE A 199 12.48 -26.35 -2.63
N ARG A 200 11.80 -27.06 -3.54
CA ARG A 200 10.45 -26.71 -3.97
C ARG A 200 9.50 -26.64 -2.78
N GLN A 201 9.11 -25.43 -2.42
CA GLN A 201 8.07 -25.19 -1.41
C GLN A 201 6.75 -25.80 -1.90
N ARG A 202 5.98 -26.39 -0.98
CA ARG A 202 4.60 -26.78 -1.30
C ARG A 202 3.80 -25.51 -1.54
N PRO A 203 3.00 -25.42 -2.63
CA PRO A 203 2.12 -24.28 -2.82
C PRO A 203 1.17 -24.16 -1.63
N TYR A 204 1.02 -22.94 -1.11
CA TYR A 204 0.08 -22.69 -0.02
C TYR A 204 -1.33 -23.03 -0.49
N PRO A 205 -2.11 -23.81 0.29
CA PRO A 205 -3.50 -24.05 -0.06
C PRO A 205 -4.23 -22.70 -0.15
N PRO A 206 -4.90 -22.41 -1.28
CA PRO A 206 -5.68 -21.19 -1.42
C PRO A 206 -6.75 -21.18 -0.33
N GLY A 207 -6.75 -20.15 0.52
CA GLY A 207 -7.70 -20.01 1.64
C GLY A 207 -7.20 -20.43 3.02
N ARG A 208 -5.94 -20.89 3.18
CA ARG A 208 -5.34 -21.07 4.53
C ARG A 208 -3.99 -20.36 4.62
N PRO A 209 -3.95 -19.01 4.66
CA PRO A 209 -2.71 -18.32 5.00
C PRO A 209 -2.20 -18.89 6.34
N ILE A 210 -0.93 -19.30 6.38
CA ILE A 210 -0.32 -19.75 7.63
C ILE A 210 -0.08 -18.49 8.45
N ASP A 211 -1.01 -18.17 9.34
CA ASP A 211 -0.81 -17.09 10.31
C ASP A 211 0.11 -17.59 11.42
N VAL A 212 1.39 -17.69 11.08
CA VAL A 212 2.47 -18.04 12.02
C VAL A 212 2.50 -17.03 13.17
N ALA A 213 2.10 -15.79 12.91
CA ALA A 213 2.04 -14.77 13.94
C ALA A 213 1.01 -15.13 15.02
N GLN A 214 -0.13 -15.71 14.63
CA GLN A 214 -1.08 -16.29 15.58
C GLN A 214 -0.51 -17.50 16.34
N ALA A 215 0.25 -18.38 15.66
CA ALA A 215 0.90 -19.54 16.29
C ALA A 215 1.97 -19.13 17.31
N ILE A 216 2.79 -18.12 17.00
CA ILE A 216 3.82 -17.56 17.90
C ILE A 216 3.21 -16.66 18.99
N GLY A 217 2.07 -16.04 18.69
CA GLY A 217 1.30 -15.12 19.52
C GLY A 217 1.73 -13.67 19.37
N TYR A 218 0.76 -12.80 19.11
CA TYR A 218 1.01 -11.39 18.78
C TYR A 218 1.64 -10.63 19.94
N LYS A 219 1.19 -10.85 21.18
CA LYS A 219 1.79 -10.16 22.34
C LYS A 219 3.26 -10.54 22.57
N LYS A 220 3.63 -11.80 22.27
CA LYS A 220 5.02 -12.26 22.34
C LYS A 220 5.86 -11.64 21.22
N LEU A 221 5.32 -11.58 20.00
CA LEU A 221 5.95 -10.91 18.87
C LEU A 221 6.17 -9.43 19.16
N GLU A 222 5.14 -8.73 19.63
CA GLU A 222 5.21 -7.32 20.01
C GLU A 222 6.33 -7.06 21.02
N LYS A 223 6.46 -7.91 22.05
CA LYS A 223 7.55 -7.79 23.03
C LYS A 223 8.92 -8.03 22.39
N ARG A 224 9.05 -9.06 21.55
CA ARG A 224 10.33 -9.43 20.92
C ARG A 224 10.81 -8.35 19.95
N TYR A 225 9.90 -7.82 19.13
CA TYR A 225 10.21 -6.72 18.21
C TYR A 225 10.43 -5.41 18.95
N TYR A 226 9.71 -5.14 20.04
CA TYR A 226 10.03 -3.99 20.92
C TYR A 226 11.47 -4.06 21.44
N ASP A 227 11.90 -5.22 21.97
CA ASP A 227 13.26 -5.40 22.47
C ASP A 227 14.30 -5.28 21.34
N PHE A 228 13.95 -5.70 20.12
CA PHE A 228 14.78 -5.54 18.92
C PHE A 228 14.92 -4.07 18.51
N ILE A 229 13.81 -3.34 18.37
CA ILE A 229 13.76 -1.93 17.96
C ILE A 229 14.49 -1.03 18.97
N MET A 230 14.46 -1.39 20.26
CA MET A 230 15.23 -0.68 21.28
C MET A 230 16.75 -0.87 21.14
N ARG A 231 17.20 -1.88 20.39
CA ARG A 231 18.61 -2.18 20.13
C ARG A 231 19.06 -1.78 18.73
N SER A 232 18.15 -1.75 17.76
CA SER A 232 18.43 -1.33 16.39
C SER A 232 18.34 0.19 16.23
N GLY A 233 19.05 0.71 15.24
CA GLY A 233 19.06 2.13 14.85
C GLY A 233 18.85 2.28 13.35
N GLY A 234 18.85 3.50 12.84
CA GLY A 234 18.79 3.75 11.40
C GLY A 234 17.39 3.61 10.80
N PHE A 235 16.41 4.35 11.34
CA PHE A 235 15.06 4.41 10.79
C PHE A 235 14.89 5.59 9.84
N TYR A 236 13.99 5.43 8.88
CA TYR A 236 13.56 6.49 7.99
C TYR A 236 12.05 6.61 8.09
N TYR A 237 11.50 7.82 8.00
CA TYR A 237 10.05 8.03 8.01
C TYR A 237 9.62 8.89 6.83
N LYS A 238 8.40 8.69 6.33
CA LYS A 238 7.81 9.59 5.34
C LYS A 238 7.07 10.72 6.03
N ASP A 239 7.46 11.95 5.72
CA ASP A 239 6.75 13.15 6.13
C ASP A 239 5.33 13.18 5.55
N ARG A 240 4.46 14.08 6.03
CA ARG A 240 3.09 14.25 5.53
C ARG A 240 3.02 14.61 4.04
N LEU A 241 4.13 15.14 3.51
CA LEU A 241 4.34 15.44 2.09
C LEU A 241 4.85 14.22 1.29
N GLY A 242 4.99 13.05 1.91
CA GLY A 242 5.46 11.81 1.28
C GLY A 242 6.98 11.70 1.13
N ARG A 243 7.75 12.70 1.60
CA ARG A 243 9.21 12.71 1.52
C ARG A 243 9.85 11.84 2.60
N SER A 244 10.81 11.01 2.22
CA SER A 244 11.62 10.23 3.16
C SER A 244 12.57 11.14 3.95
N ARG A 245 12.63 10.94 5.27
CA ARG A 245 13.54 11.62 6.20
C ARG A 245 14.34 10.57 6.96
N GLY A 246 15.62 10.82 7.19
CA GLY A 246 16.52 9.95 7.95
C GLY A 246 17.96 10.04 7.44
N PRO A 247 18.87 9.20 7.95
CA PRO A 247 18.64 8.21 9.00
C PRO A 247 18.31 8.86 10.35
N CYS A 248 17.35 8.27 11.07
CA CYS A 248 16.90 8.71 12.37
C CYS A 248 17.11 7.62 13.42
N GLU A 249 17.69 8.01 14.55
CA GLU A 249 17.70 7.17 15.74
C GLU A 249 16.32 7.13 16.41
N LEU A 250 16.08 6.13 17.26
CA LEU A 250 14.83 5.99 17.98
C LEU A 250 14.50 7.24 18.83
N ILE A 251 15.51 7.92 19.39
CA ILE A 251 15.30 9.18 20.14
C ILE A 251 14.77 10.29 19.25
N GLN A 252 15.24 10.39 18.00
CA GLN A 252 14.77 11.38 17.04
C GLN A 252 13.32 11.09 16.63
N LEU A 253 12.97 9.82 16.42
CA LEU A 253 11.58 9.41 16.21
C LEU A 253 10.69 9.76 17.40
N LYS A 254 11.15 9.54 18.64
CA LYS A 254 10.42 9.96 19.86
C LYS A 254 10.16 11.47 19.88
N THR A 255 11.18 12.27 19.54
CA THR A 255 11.02 13.73 19.47
C THR A 255 10.06 14.16 18.36
N ALA A 256 10.15 13.53 17.18
CA ALA A 256 9.26 13.79 16.06
C ALA A 256 7.80 13.44 16.41
N TRP A 257 7.59 12.36 17.17
CA TRP A 257 6.26 11.99 17.68
C TRP A 257 5.75 13.00 18.70
N GLY A 258 6.60 13.40 19.66
CA GLY A 258 6.28 14.43 20.66
C GLY A 258 5.93 15.79 20.04
N ALA A 259 6.58 16.13 18.91
CA ALA A 259 6.30 17.31 18.11
C ALA A 259 5.04 17.17 17.22
N GLY A 260 4.44 15.98 17.15
CA GLY A 260 3.29 15.69 16.29
C GLY A 260 3.62 15.67 14.79
N ILE A 261 4.90 15.53 14.43
CA ILE A 261 5.36 15.40 13.04
C ILE A 261 4.98 14.02 12.51
N ILE A 262 5.28 12.98 13.30
CA ILE A 262 4.94 11.59 13.01
C ILE A 262 3.80 11.11 13.92
N ASP A 263 3.07 10.14 13.43
CA ASP A 263 1.92 9.52 14.08
C ASP A 263 1.85 8.01 13.77
N LYS A 264 0.80 7.34 14.25
CA LYS A 264 0.58 5.91 14.03
C LYS A 264 0.54 5.51 12.54
N HIS A 265 0.10 6.41 11.67
CA HIS A 265 -0.13 6.18 10.25
C HIS A 265 1.05 6.59 9.38
N THR A 266 2.07 7.20 9.98
CA THR A 266 3.31 7.57 9.31
C THR A 266 4.03 6.31 8.84
N PHE A 267 4.43 6.29 7.58
CA PHE A 267 5.22 5.19 7.03
C PHE A 267 6.66 5.28 7.51
N ILE A 268 7.19 4.19 8.03
CA ILE A 268 8.57 4.01 8.45
C ILE A 268 9.22 2.89 7.64
N TRP A 269 10.51 3.05 7.41
CA TRP A 269 11.41 2.04 6.90
C TRP A 269 12.63 1.93 7.82
N GLY A 270 13.29 0.79 7.83
CA GLY A 270 14.47 0.50 8.63
C GLY A 270 15.23 -0.65 7.99
N GLU A 271 16.46 -0.87 8.42
CA GLU A 271 17.38 -1.83 7.78
C GLU A 271 16.82 -3.25 7.71
N ASP A 272 16.04 -3.68 8.71
CA ASP A 272 15.40 -5.00 8.78
C ASP A 272 13.94 -5.02 8.28
N LEU A 273 13.49 -3.97 7.60
CA LEU A 273 12.13 -3.90 7.01
C LEU A 273 12.21 -4.04 5.49
N ASP A 274 11.45 -5.00 4.95
CA ASP A 274 11.36 -5.22 3.50
C ASP A 274 10.71 -4.05 2.76
N GLU A 275 9.76 -3.36 3.42
CA GLU A 275 8.97 -2.29 2.82
C GLU A 275 8.63 -1.14 3.78
N TRP A 276 8.24 -0.01 3.21
CA TRP A 276 7.68 1.11 3.95
C TRP A 276 6.35 0.70 4.58
N SER A 277 6.28 0.68 5.91
CA SER A 277 5.08 0.26 6.63
C SER A 277 4.67 1.30 7.68
N PRO A 278 3.35 1.50 7.93
CA PRO A 278 2.90 2.40 8.97
C PRO A 278 3.42 1.97 10.36
N ILE A 279 3.74 2.93 11.23
CA ILE A 279 4.22 2.66 12.60
C ILE A 279 3.29 1.70 13.36
N SER A 280 1.97 1.80 13.16
CA SER A 280 1.00 0.92 13.82
C SER A 280 1.02 -0.52 13.32
N MET A 281 1.52 -0.78 12.11
CA MET A 281 1.58 -2.12 11.52
C MET A 281 2.86 -2.86 11.94
N ILE A 282 3.91 -2.14 12.33
CA ILE A 282 5.15 -2.74 12.82
C ILE A 282 4.98 -3.15 14.28
N TYR A 283 5.15 -4.44 14.57
CA TYR A 283 5.05 -4.97 15.93
C TYR A 283 6.02 -4.26 16.88
N GLY A 284 5.51 -3.74 18.00
CA GLY A 284 6.32 -3.10 19.04
C GLY A 284 6.84 -1.69 18.72
N MET A 285 6.75 -1.20 17.49
CA MET A 285 7.29 0.11 17.08
C MET A 285 6.54 1.28 17.73
N GLU A 286 5.20 1.26 17.70
CA GLU A 286 4.40 2.28 18.39
C GLU A 286 4.79 2.35 19.87
N ARG A 287 4.99 1.21 20.52
CA ARG A 287 5.37 1.15 21.93
C ARG A 287 6.78 1.67 22.18
N ALA A 288 7.71 1.44 21.24
CA ALA A 288 9.09 1.92 21.33
C ALA A 288 9.19 3.45 21.15
N ILE A 289 8.40 4.03 20.25
CA ILE A 289 8.38 5.48 19.97
C ILE A 289 7.46 6.23 20.95
N ALA A 290 6.21 5.79 21.10
CA ALA A 290 5.20 6.47 21.90
C ALA A 290 5.24 6.00 23.37
N THR A 291 6.39 6.18 24.03
CA THR A 291 6.52 5.97 25.48
C THR A 291 5.60 6.93 26.25
N TRP A 292 5.26 6.61 27.51
CA TRP A 292 4.31 7.41 28.29
C TRP A 292 4.73 8.89 28.40
N GLU A 293 6.03 9.16 28.55
CA GLU A 293 6.62 10.51 28.57
C GLU A 293 6.41 11.26 27.24
N VAL A 294 6.60 10.58 26.11
CA VAL A 294 6.43 11.14 24.76
C VAL A 294 4.96 11.41 24.48
N ARG A 295 4.05 10.55 24.95
CA ARG A 295 2.60 10.76 24.84
C ARG A 295 2.13 11.95 25.66
N LEU A 296 2.69 12.15 26.86
CA LEU A 296 2.43 13.35 27.66
C LEU A 296 2.99 14.61 26.98
N GLY A 297 4.22 14.54 26.44
CA GLY A 297 4.81 15.61 25.65
C GLY A 297 3.95 15.99 24.43
N ALA A 298 3.51 15.00 23.66
CA ALA A 298 2.60 15.19 22.52
C ALA A 298 1.24 15.77 22.94
N ALA A 299 0.69 15.35 24.08
CA ALA A 299 -0.55 15.92 24.60
C ALA A 299 -0.37 17.38 25.02
N ALA A 300 0.77 17.73 25.64
CA ALA A 300 1.10 19.09 26.03
C ALA A 300 1.32 20.01 24.81
N THR A 301 2.06 19.55 23.79
CA THR A 301 2.25 20.30 22.53
C THR A 301 0.94 20.48 21.80
N ALA A 302 0.10 19.44 21.72
CA ALA A 302 -1.23 19.53 21.14
C ALA A 302 -2.13 20.50 21.92
N PHE A 303 -2.08 20.49 23.26
CA PHE A 303 -2.84 21.41 24.10
C PHE A 303 -2.42 22.87 23.87
N LEU A 304 -1.12 23.16 23.84
CA LEU A 304 -0.60 24.50 23.52
C LEU A 304 -1.01 24.95 22.12
N HIS A 305 -0.91 24.08 21.13
CA HIS A 305 -1.34 24.37 19.76
C HIS A 305 -2.86 24.63 19.67
N LYS A 306 -3.68 23.87 20.41
CA LYS A 306 -5.13 24.09 20.50
C LYS A 306 -5.46 25.43 21.16
N LEU A 307 -4.80 25.77 22.28
CA LEU A 307 -4.94 27.07 22.93
C LEU A 307 -4.57 28.22 21.99
N GLN A 308 -3.47 28.11 21.26
CA GLN A 308 -3.03 29.13 20.29
C GLN A 308 -4.05 29.35 19.17
N LYS A 309 -4.74 28.29 18.73
CA LYS A 309 -5.75 28.36 17.65
C LYS A 309 -7.18 28.58 18.15
N GLY A 310 -7.40 28.74 19.46
CA GLY A 310 -8.73 28.85 20.05
C GLY A 310 -9.59 27.58 19.89
N ILE A 311 -8.96 26.43 19.65
CA ILE A 311 -9.66 25.14 19.51
C ILE A 311 -9.88 24.56 20.91
N PRO A 312 -11.10 24.12 21.25
CA PRO A 312 -11.33 23.49 22.54
C PRO A 312 -10.48 22.22 22.75
N PRO A 313 -9.98 21.97 23.97
CA PRO A 313 -9.03 20.88 24.23
C PRO A 313 -9.60 19.48 23.96
N TRP A 314 -10.93 19.31 24.05
CA TRP A 314 -11.63 18.04 23.78
C TRP A 314 -11.83 17.71 22.31
N VAL A 315 -11.72 18.68 21.39
CA VAL A 315 -11.86 18.42 19.95
C VAL A 315 -10.59 17.78 19.41
N PRO A 316 -10.65 16.61 18.74
CA PRO A 316 -9.48 15.99 18.14
C PRO A 316 -8.87 16.91 17.08
N LEU A 317 -7.55 16.81 16.89
CA LEU A 317 -6.90 17.50 15.78
C LEU A 317 -7.40 16.91 14.46
N LYS A 318 -7.43 17.74 13.39
CA LYS A 318 -7.83 17.31 12.05
C LYS A 318 -7.04 16.05 11.65
N GLY A 319 -7.75 14.98 11.27
CA GLY A 319 -7.17 13.67 10.92
C GLY A 319 -7.05 12.67 12.08
N HIS A 320 -7.23 13.08 13.34
CA HIS A 320 -7.24 12.20 14.52
C HIS A 320 -8.65 11.89 15.05
N GLU A 321 -9.68 12.20 14.27
CA GLU A 321 -11.06 11.84 14.58
C GLU A 321 -11.22 10.32 14.54
N LYS A 322 -11.93 9.76 15.53
CA LYS A 322 -12.28 8.35 15.50
C LYS A 322 -13.38 8.15 14.47
N LYS A 323 -12.99 7.72 13.28
CA LYS A 323 -13.91 7.37 12.21
C LYS A 323 -14.18 5.88 12.21
N THR A 324 -15.43 5.50 11.96
CA THR A 324 -15.74 4.09 11.72
C THR A 324 -15.14 3.66 10.38
N TYR A 325 -14.87 2.38 10.18
CA TYR A 325 -14.37 1.90 8.88
C TYR A 325 -15.33 2.24 7.74
N LYS A 326 -16.64 2.11 7.99
CA LYS A 326 -17.68 2.51 7.04
C LYS A 326 -17.57 3.99 6.70
N GLN A 327 -17.43 4.86 7.69
CA GLN A 327 -17.23 6.29 7.48
C GLN A 327 -15.94 6.60 6.70
N MET A 328 -14.81 5.96 7.01
CA MET A 328 -13.57 6.16 6.23
C MET A 328 -13.71 5.68 4.79
N GLN A 329 -14.40 4.55 4.59
CA GLN A 329 -14.64 3.99 3.26
C GLN A 329 -15.59 4.88 2.45
N GLU A 330 -16.65 5.39 3.07
CA GLU A 330 -17.58 6.35 2.48
C GLU A 330 -16.87 7.67 2.14
N GLU A 331 -16.08 8.22 3.05
CA GLU A 331 -15.28 9.42 2.79
C GLU A 331 -14.26 9.20 1.65
N ALA A 332 -13.63 8.02 1.58
CA ALA A 332 -12.72 7.69 0.49
C ALA A 332 -13.45 7.56 -0.84
N TYR A 333 -14.61 6.90 -0.87
CA TYR A 333 -15.45 6.83 -2.06
C TYR A 333 -15.98 8.20 -2.47
N GLU A 334 -16.43 9.00 -1.52
CA GLU A 334 -16.95 10.34 -1.74
C GLU A 334 -15.84 11.28 -2.24
N SER A 335 -14.64 11.23 -1.64
CA SER A 335 -13.47 11.97 -2.10
C SER A 335 -13.10 11.56 -3.52
N LYS A 336 -13.04 10.26 -3.82
CA LYS A 336 -12.72 9.78 -5.16
C LYS A 336 -13.80 10.15 -6.18
N ARG A 337 -15.08 10.05 -5.81
CA ARG A 337 -16.20 10.46 -6.67
C ARG A 337 -16.15 11.96 -6.94
N ARG A 338 -15.89 12.78 -5.93
CA ARG A 338 -15.67 14.22 -6.08
C ARG A 338 -14.48 14.51 -6.98
N ASP A 339 -13.37 13.82 -6.81
CA ASP A 339 -12.18 14.02 -7.66
C ASP A 339 -12.49 13.69 -9.12
N LEU A 340 -13.20 12.59 -9.38
CA LEU A 340 -13.63 12.21 -10.73
C LEU A 340 -14.66 13.21 -11.31
N ALA A 341 -15.58 13.72 -10.49
CA ALA A 341 -16.57 14.70 -10.89
C ALA A 341 -15.93 16.07 -11.17
N VAL A 342 -14.89 16.48 -10.42
CA VAL A 342 -14.07 17.67 -10.73
C VAL A 342 -13.39 17.49 -12.08
N LEU A 343 -12.82 16.32 -12.35
CA LEU A 343 -12.20 16.05 -13.65
C LEU A 343 -13.25 16.07 -14.77
N ALA A 344 -14.43 15.46 -14.56
CA ALA A 344 -15.50 15.45 -15.55
C ALA A 344 -16.03 16.86 -15.87
N ALA A 345 -16.21 17.70 -14.85
CA ALA A 345 -16.64 19.09 -15.03
C ALA A 345 -15.63 19.95 -15.80
N ASN A 346 -14.35 19.56 -15.82
CA ASN A 346 -13.25 20.33 -16.39
C ASN A 346 -12.53 19.58 -17.54
N ASP A 347 -13.26 18.74 -18.29
CA ASP A 347 -12.75 18.00 -19.46
C ASP A 347 -11.46 17.19 -19.19
N GLY A 348 -11.37 16.57 -18.01
CA GLY A 348 -10.26 15.72 -17.58
C GLY A 348 -9.07 16.47 -16.99
N VAL A 349 -9.18 17.77 -16.72
CA VAL A 349 -8.08 18.60 -16.18
C VAL A 349 -8.42 19.12 -14.79
N TRP A 350 -7.49 18.93 -13.83
CA TRP A 350 -7.68 19.49 -12.50
C TRP A 350 -7.55 21.03 -12.51
N PRO A 351 -8.52 21.79 -11.98
CA PRO A 351 -8.42 23.24 -11.89
C PRO A 351 -7.21 23.67 -11.06
N GLY A 352 -6.39 24.58 -11.59
CA GLY A 352 -5.15 25.02 -10.93
C GLY A 352 -3.89 24.23 -11.30
N MET A 353 -3.96 23.12 -12.05
CA MET A 353 -2.75 22.51 -12.63
C MET A 353 -2.17 23.32 -13.81
N ARG A 354 -2.96 24.25 -14.37
CA ARG A 354 -2.52 25.17 -15.44
C ARG A 354 -1.85 26.45 -14.91
N THR A 355 -1.80 26.70 -13.60
CA THR A 355 -1.11 27.87 -13.05
C THR A 355 0.41 27.62 -12.96
N PRO A 356 1.24 28.55 -13.46
CA PRO A 356 2.70 28.38 -13.48
C PRO A 356 3.31 28.26 -12.07
N SER A 357 2.67 28.78 -11.03
CA SER A 357 3.08 28.72 -9.62
C SER A 357 3.09 27.31 -9.03
N HIS A 358 2.07 26.50 -9.31
CA HIS A 358 1.99 25.11 -8.85
C HIS A 358 3.02 24.20 -9.54
N ALA A 359 3.23 24.43 -10.85
CA ALA A 359 4.28 23.77 -11.61
C ALA A 359 5.70 24.16 -11.15
N LEU A 360 5.90 25.44 -10.79
CA LEU A 360 7.17 25.95 -10.23
C LEU A 360 7.52 25.27 -8.90
N PHE A 361 6.53 24.99 -8.05
CA PHE A 361 6.78 24.32 -6.77
C PHE A 361 6.92 22.80 -6.93
N LEU A 362 6.19 22.13 -7.82
CA LEU A 362 6.47 20.73 -8.16
C LEU A 362 7.91 20.56 -8.68
N TRP A 363 8.44 21.56 -9.40
CA TRP A 363 9.82 21.60 -9.89
C TRP A 363 10.84 22.00 -8.81
N ALA A 364 10.59 23.07 -8.03
CA ALA A 364 11.47 23.53 -6.94
C ALA A 364 11.40 22.65 -5.67
N SER A 365 10.35 21.84 -5.51
CA SER A 365 10.25 20.83 -4.46
C SER A 365 11.21 19.64 -4.68
N GLY A 366 11.90 19.60 -5.83
CA GLY A 366 12.97 18.65 -6.14
C GLY A 366 14.40 19.14 -5.85
N SER A 367 14.61 20.40 -5.52
CA SER A 367 15.94 20.96 -5.22
C SER A 367 15.72 22.30 -4.54
N GLU A 368 15.89 22.42 -3.23
CA GLU A 368 17.13 22.95 -2.64
C GLU A 368 16.94 22.83 -1.11
N LEU A 369 17.89 22.19 -0.41
CA LEU A 369 18.22 22.29 1.03
C LEU A 369 18.81 21.00 1.65
N THR A 370 19.34 20.07 0.86
CA THR A 370 20.27 19.05 1.38
C THR A 370 21.38 18.78 0.37
N SER A 371 22.64 18.95 0.78
CA SER A 371 23.85 18.53 0.05
C SER A 371 23.98 17.01 -0.11
N ILE A 372 23.03 16.25 0.41
CA ILE A 372 23.00 14.78 0.42
C ILE A 372 22.69 14.18 -0.97
N LEU A 373 22.23 15.00 -1.93
CA LEU A 373 22.05 14.60 -3.33
C LEU A 373 23.33 14.69 -4.19
N GLU A 374 24.43 15.24 -3.66
CA GLU A 374 25.73 15.20 -4.35
C GLU A 374 26.44 13.84 -4.18
N GLU A 375 26.07 13.06 -3.17
CA GLU A 375 26.59 11.70 -2.96
C GLU A 375 25.58 10.68 -3.51
N ASP A 376 25.82 10.32 -4.77
CA ASP A 376 25.07 9.38 -5.60
C ASP A 376 25.18 7.95 -5.03
N HIS A 377 24.42 7.64 -3.97
CA HIS A 377 24.41 6.32 -3.32
C HIS A 377 23.31 5.37 -3.79
N MET A 378 22.58 5.72 -4.86
CA MET A 378 21.67 4.79 -5.52
C MET A 378 21.99 4.76 -7.01
N PRO A 379 22.40 3.63 -7.60
CA PRO A 379 22.48 3.53 -9.05
C PRO A 379 21.07 3.77 -9.59
N ASN A 380 20.90 4.92 -10.23
CA ASN A 380 19.66 5.37 -10.85
C ASN A 380 19.19 4.30 -11.85
N LYS A 381 18.25 3.46 -11.42
CA LYS A 381 17.60 2.45 -12.28
C LYS A 381 16.76 3.06 -13.41
N TYR A 382 16.72 4.39 -13.50
CA TYR A 382 15.98 5.15 -14.49
C TYR A 382 16.86 6.26 -15.03
N ILE A 383 16.95 6.37 -16.36
CA ILE A 383 17.61 7.52 -17.00
C ILE A 383 16.84 8.80 -16.59
N PRO A 384 17.49 9.84 -16.04
CA PRO A 384 16.85 11.10 -15.67
C PRO A 384 16.14 11.74 -16.87
N LYS A 385 15.01 12.44 -16.63
CA LYS A 385 14.21 13.07 -17.69
C LYS A 385 15.06 14.01 -18.57
N ASP A 386 16.00 14.73 -17.99
CA ASP A 386 16.85 15.69 -18.70
C ASP A 386 17.78 14.97 -19.70
N VAL A 387 18.37 13.86 -19.28
CA VAL A 387 19.17 12.98 -20.14
C VAL A 387 18.31 12.37 -21.26
N ARG A 388 17.03 12.02 -20.99
CA ARG A 388 16.11 11.58 -22.05
C ARG A 388 15.81 12.67 -23.07
N LEU A 389 15.69 13.92 -22.62
CA LEU A 389 15.48 15.07 -23.51
C LEU A 389 16.74 15.37 -24.34
N GLU A 390 17.92 15.21 -23.76
CA GLU A 390 19.19 15.31 -24.49
C GLU A 390 19.34 14.17 -25.52
N LEU A 391 19.03 12.93 -25.14
CA LEU A 391 19.03 11.78 -26.05
C LEU A 391 18.03 11.95 -27.20
N ALA A 392 16.83 12.46 -26.91
CA ALA A 392 15.83 12.74 -27.94
C ALA A 392 16.24 13.88 -28.90
N LYS A 393 17.08 14.82 -28.45
CA LYS A 393 17.67 15.85 -29.32
C LYS A 393 18.77 15.28 -30.21
N VAL A 394 19.59 14.37 -29.69
CA VAL A 394 20.68 13.72 -30.43
C VAL A 394 20.14 12.69 -31.43
N ILE A 395 19.07 11.98 -31.07
CA ILE A 395 18.42 10.96 -31.90
C ILE A 395 16.98 11.41 -32.20
N PRO A 396 16.76 12.21 -33.27
CA PRO A 396 15.44 12.67 -33.62
C PRO A 396 14.55 11.48 -34.01
N GLY A 397 13.50 11.24 -33.21
CA GLY A 397 12.55 10.14 -33.40
C GLY A 397 12.53 9.10 -32.27
N LEU A 398 13.41 9.22 -31.27
CA LEU A 398 13.46 8.31 -30.11
C LEU A 398 12.16 8.37 -29.31
N ARG A 399 11.39 7.28 -29.29
CA ARG A 399 10.09 7.18 -28.59
C ARG A 399 10.28 6.73 -27.13
N PRO A 400 9.41 7.13 -26.18
CA PRO A 400 9.65 6.87 -24.76
C PRO A 400 9.86 5.41 -24.35
N TRP A 401 9.29 4.44 -25.08
CA TRP A 401 9.52 3.01 -24.83
C TRP A 401 10.85 2.50 -25.44
N GLU A 402 11.40 3.20 -26.43
CA GLU A 402 12.72 2.89 -27.01
C GLU A 402 13.84 3.27 -26.03
N VAL A 403 13.58 4.19 -25.09
CA VAL A 403 14.45 4.45 -23.93
C VAL A 403 14.53 3.23 -23.01
N LEU A 404 13.44 2.47 -22.87
CA LEU A 404 13.41 1.20 -22.12
C LEU A 404 14.28 0.13 -22.80
N SER A 405 14.35 0.14 -24.14
CA SER A 405 15.26 -0.73 -24.88
C SER A 405 16.72 -0.31 -24.75
N ILE A 406 17.02 0.97 -24.51
CA ILE A 406 18.37 1.43 -24.17
C ILE A 406 18.75 0.96 -22.76
N GLU A 407 17.84 0.99 -21.79
CA GLU A 407 18.06 0.44 -20.44
C GLU A 407 18.27 -1.08 -20.49
N GLN A 408 17.46 -1.81 -21.27
CA GLN A 408 17.67 -3.25 -21.51
C GLN A 408 18.98 -3.55 -22.26
N ALA A 409 19.37 -2.69 -23.21
CA ALA A 409 20.65 -2.80 -23.91
C ALA A 409 21.82 -2.50 -22.97
N MET A 410 21.69 -1.53 -22.06
CA MET A 410 22.69 -1.26 -21.03
C MET A 410 22.78 -2.44 -20.05
N ASP A 411 21.68 -3.04 -19.62
CA ASP A 411 21.70 -4.28 -18.83
C ASP A 411 22.37 -5.43 -19.62
N GLN A 412 22.10 -5.56 -20.93
CA GLN A 412 22.79 -6.53 -21.79
C GLN A 412 24.28 -6.25 -21.97
N ILE A 413 24.69 -4.99 -22.07
CA ILE A 413 26.10 -4.60 -22.22
C ILE A 413 26.85 -4.76 -20.89
N THR A 414 26.20 -4.41 -19.78
CA THR A 414 26.80 -4.43 -18.44
C THR A 414 26.89 -5.86 -17.90
N TYR A 415 25.91 -6.72 -18.22
CA TYR A 415 25.80 -8.09 -17.70
C TYR A 415 25.85 -9.16 -18.80
N GLY A 416 26.26 -8.82 -20.03
CA GLY A 416 26.39 -9.78 -21.15
C GLY A 416 25.07 -10.39 -21.64
N GLY A 417 23.92 -9.87 -21.21
CA GLY A 417 22.60 -10.46 -21.46
C GLY A 417 22.29 -11.70 -20.61
N GLU A 418 23.17 -12.04 -19.66
CA GLU A 418 22.93 -13.09 -18.69
C GLU A 418 22.17 -12.54 -17.48
N TRP A 419 21.12 -13.26 -17.08
CA TRP A 419 20.32 -12.89 -15.91
C TRP A 419 21.20 -13.02 -14.65
N TYR A 420 21.49 -11.90 -13.99
CA TYR A 420 22.49 -11.79 -12.90
C TYR A 420 22.19 -12.60 -11.62
N ARG A 421 21.01 -13.24 -11.53
CA ARG A 421 20.66 -14.14 -10.42
C ARG A 421 20.45 -15.52 -10.96
N GLU A 422 21.29 -16.46 -10.58
CA GLU A 422 21.03 -17.86 -10.90
C GLU A 422 19.62 -18.27 -10.41
N PRO A 423 18.91 -19.15 -11.13
CA PRO A 423 17.59 -19.59 -10.72
C PRO A 423 17.63 -20.08 -9.27
N LEU A 424 16.69 -19.61 -8.43
CA LEU A 424 16.52 -20.10 -7.07
C LEU A 424 16.38 -21.63 -7.07
N GLY A 425 17.28 -22.33 -6.38
CA GLY A 425 17.35 -23.80 -6.38
C GLY A 425 18.38 -24.41 -7.35
N SER A 426 19.20 -23.59 -8.01
CA SER A 426 20.42 -24.04 -8.70
C SER A 426 21.48 -24.55 -7.71
N TYR A 427 22.33 -25.49 -8.13
CA TYR A 427 23.38 -26.12 -7.30
C TYR A 427 24.40 -25.13 -6.70
N THR A 428 24.45 -23.92 -7.24
CA THR A 428 25.33 -22.83 -6.85
C THR A 428 24.80 -22.03 -5.66
N THR A 429 23.47 -21.99 -5.47
CA THR A 429 22.79 -21.31 -4.35
C THR A 429 22.50 -22.24 -3.16
N GLY A 430 22.59 -23.56 -3.35
CA GLY A 430 22.44 -24.58 -2.31
C GLY A 430 23.78 -25.05 -1.71
N PRO A 431 23.76 -25.83 -0.61
CA PRO A 431 24.99 -26.37 -0.03
C PRO A 431 25.79 -27.21 -1.02
N PRO A 432 27.14 -27.11 -1.02
CA PRO A 432 27.99 -27.75 -2.03
C PRO A 432 27.84 -29.27 -2.07
N TYR A 433 27.51 -29.90 -0.93
CA TYR A 433 27.34 -31.35 -0.83
C TYR A 433 26.08 -31.87 -1.54
N ILE A 434 25.10 -31.02 -1.91
CA ILE A 434 23.86 -31.49 -2.57
C ILE A 434 24.16 -32.12 -3.92
N GLN A 435 25.14 -31.59 -4.66
CA GLN A 435 25.52 -32.14 -5.94
C GLN A 435 26.13 -33.54 -5.79
N GLU A 436 27.01 -33.72 -4.81
CA GLU A 436 27.63 -35.01 -4.47
C GLU A 436 26.57 -35.99 -3.96
N TRP A 437 25.72 -35.56 -3.03
CA TRP A 437 24.61 -36.37 -2.51
C TRP A 437 23.65 -36.83 -3.62
N ASN A 438 23.29 -35.96 -4.56
CA ASN A 438 22.44 -36.35 -5.70
C ASN A 438 23.12 -37.40 -6.58
N LYS A 439 24.43 -37.29 -6.81
CA LYS A 439 25.20 -38.30 -7.55
C LYS A 439 25.26 -39.62 -6.78
N ASP A 440 25.50 -39.57 -5.48
CA ASP A 440 25.55 -40.76 -4.62
C ASP A 440 24.19 -41.46 -4.59
N VAL A 441 23.10 -40.72 -4.42
CA VAL A 441 21.73 -41.26 -4.44
C VAL A 441 21.40 -41.89 -5.79
N LEU A 442 21.76 -41.25 -6.91
CA LEU A 442 21.58 -41.83 -8.24
C LEU A 442 22.40 -43.11 -8.40
N SER A 443 23.65 -43.13 -7.92
CA SER A 443 24.49 -44.33 -7.98
C SER A 443 23.91 -45.49 -7.16
N VAL A 444 23.42 -45.21 -5.95
CA VAL A 444 22.76 -46.21 -5.09
C VAL A 444 21.48 -46.72 -5.74
N PHE A 445 20.70 -45.82 -6.35
CA PHE A 445 19.49 -46.18 -7.09
C PHE A 445 19.81 -47.07 -8.29
N GLU A 446 20.83 -46.73 -9.08
CA GLU A 446 21.27 -47.55 -10.22
C GLU A 446 21.77 -48.93 -9.79
N ILE A 447 22.58 -49.00 -8.72
CA ILE A 447 23.05 -50.27 -8.16
C ILE A 447 21.84 -51.12 -7.69
N PHE A 448 20.93 -50.51 -6.94
CA PHE A 448 19.73 -51.20 -6.46
C PHE A 448 18.84 -51.67 -7.61
N HIS A 449 18.60 -50.81 -8.61
CA HIS A 449 17.83 -51.14 -9.80
C HIS A 449 18.48 -52.31 -10.55
N ASN A 450 19.79 -52.23 -10.84
CA ASN A 450 20.52 -53.29 -11.54
C ASN A 450 20.49 -54.61 -10.77
N LEU A 451 20.67 -54.58 -9.45
CA LEU A 451 20.60 -55.77 -8.61
C LEU A 451 19.19 -56.36 -8.57
N SER A 452 18.16 -55.51 -8.47
CA SER A 452 16.76 -55.94 -8.52
C SER A 452 16.40 -56.59 -9.87
N VAL A 453 16.87 -56.04 -10.99
CA VAL A 453 16.66 -56.62 -12.32
C VAL A 453 17.40 -57.95 -12.47
N GLN A 454 18.65 -58.03 -12.03
CA GLN A 454 19.43 -59.26 -12.09
C GLN A 454 18.83 -60.37 -11.22
N THR A 455 18.40 -60.04 -10.01
CA THR A 455 17.74 -60.99 -9.10
C THR A 455 16.39 -61.44 -9.66
N TYR A 456 15.59 -60.52 -10.21
CA TYR A 456 14.34 -60.85 -10.92
C TYR A 456 14.58 -61.84 -12.06
N ASN A 457 15.52 -61.54 -12.97
CA ASN A 457 15.86 -62.39 -14.11
C ASN A 457 16.35 -63.78 -13.68
N ARG A 458 17.08 -63.85 -12.55
CA ARG A 458 17.55 -65.13 -11.99
C ARG A 458 16.40 -65.95 -11.42
N LEU A 459 15.48 -65.31 -10.69
CA LEU A 459 14.30 -65.97 -10.11
C LEU A 459 13.35 -66.47 -11.21
N GLU A 460 13.15 -65.69 -12.26
CA GLU A 460 12.34 -66.08 -13.41
C GLU A 460 12.88 -67.34 -14.11
N LYS A 461 14.21 -67.45 -14.27
CA LYS A 461 14.85 -68.63 -14.85
C LYS A 461 14.86 -69.84 -13.92
N ALA A 462 14.99 -69.62 -12.62
CA ALA A 462 15.17 -70.69 -11.63
C ALA A 462 13.84 -71.29 -11.15
N ILE A 463 12.77 -70.49 -11.09
CA ILE A 463 11.48 -70.88 -10.51
C ILE A 463 10.43 -70.90 -11.62
N PRO A 464 9.99 -72.09 -12.07
CA PRO A 464 8.92 -72.19 -13.06
C PRO A 464 7.62 -71.58 -12.51
N GLY A 465 6.99 -70.70 -13.28
CA GLY A 465 5.76 -69.99 -12.89
C GLY A 465 5.96 -68.70 -12.10
N PHE A 466 7.20 -68.27 -11.83
CA PHE A 466 7.50 -67.01 -11.12
C PHE A 466 6.91 -65.77 -11.81
N SER A 467 6.94 -65.71 -13.14
CA SER A 467 6.37 -64.61 -13.94
C SER A 467 4.89 -64.38 -13.65
N THR A 468 4.09 -65.45 -13.58
CA THR A 468 2.65 -65.35 -13.32
C THR A 468 2.33 -64.87 -11.90
N ILE A 469 3.19 -65.18 -10.92
CA ILE A 469 3.09 -64.63 -9.56
C ILE A 469 3.42 -63.14 -9.57
N MET A 470 4.49 -62.75 -10.27
CA MET A 470 4.91 -61.35 -10.35
C MET A 470 3.91 -60.47 -11.10
N GLU A 471 3.24 -60.98 -12.13
CA GLU A 471 2.13 -60.28 -12.80
C GLU A 471 0.99 -59.95 -11.83
N LYS A 472 0.62 -60.89 -10.94
CA LYS A 472 -0.39 -60.64 -9.90
C LYS A 472 0.08 -59.60 -8.89
N VAL A 473 1.36 -59.64 -8.49
CA VAL A 473 1.95 -58.66 -7.58
C VAL A 473 1.99 -57.27 -8.21
N GLN A 474 2.33 -57.16 -9.49
CA GLN A 474 2.33 -55.90 -10.24
C GLN A 474 0.90 -55.34 -10.38
N ALA A 475 -0.09 -56.20 -10.66
CA ALA A 475 -1.49 -55.81 -10.74
C ALA A 475 -2.01 -55.29 -9.38
N ASP A 476 -1.70 -55.97 -8.27
CA ASP A 476 -2.05 -55.51 -6.91
C ASP A 476 -1.35 -54.18 -6.56
N ALA A 477 -0.07 -54.03 -6.92
CA ALA A 477 0.66 -52.79 -6.72
C ALA A 477 0.06 -51.62 -7.53
N ALA A 478 -0.31 -51.85 -8.79
CA ALA A 478 -0.97 -50.87 -9.64
C ALA A 478 -2.33 -50.43 -9.06
N ALA A 479 -3.15 -51.39 -8.63
CA ALA A 479 -4.45 -51.10 -8.00
C ALA A 479 -4.29 -50.26 -6.73
N ARG A 480 -3.31 -50.56 -5.87
CA ARG A 480 -3.01 -49.74 -4.67
C ARG A 480 -2.52 -48.34 -5.02
N ILE A 481 -1.77 -48.17 -6.12
CA ILE A 481 -1.32 -46.86 -6.59
C ILE A 481 -2.53 -46.04 -7.08
N GLU A 482 -3.44 -46.65 -7.84
CA GLU A 482 -4.67 -46.01 -8.29
C GLU A 482 -5.57 -45.60 -7.11
N GLU A 483 -5.73 -46.46 -6.12
CA GLU A 483 -6.49 -46.15 -4.90
C GLU A 483 -5.87 -44.96 -4.14
N ARG A 484 -4.53 -44.90 -4.04
CA ARG A 484 -3.82 -43.76 -3.43
C ARG A 484 -3.94 -42.49 -4.27
N LYS A 485 -3.95 -42.59 -5.60
CA LYS A 485 -4.20 -41.45 -6.50
C LYS A 485 -5.61 -40.93 -6.30
N ALA A 486 -6.63 -41.79 -6.35
CA ALA A 486 -8.02 -41.42 -6.09
C ALA A 486 -8.19 -40.74 -4.72
N LYS A 487 -7.58 -41.28 -3.65
CA LYS A 487 -7.57 -40.63 -2.33
C LYS A 487 -6.86 -39.28 -2.31
N ARG A 488 -5.77 -39.12 -3.08
CA ARG A 488 -5.08 -37.82 -3.20
C ARG A 488 -5.93 -36.83 -3.98
N ASP A 489 -6.59 -37.26 -5.05
CA ASP A 489 -7.46 -36.44 -5.86
C ASP A 489 -8.67 -35.99 -5.02
N GLU A 490 -9.26 -36.89 -4.23
CA GLU A 490 -10.31 -36.61 -3.24
C GLU A 490 -9.86 -35.60 -2.16
N ILE A 491 -8.62 -35.69 -1.68
CA ILE A 491 -8.04 -34.73 -0.72
C ILE A 491 -7.64 -33.40 -1.40
N SER A 492 -7.31 -33.43 -2.68
CA SER A 492 -6.87 -32.26 -3.46
C SER A 492 -8.01 -31.51 -4.13
N LEU A 493 -9.21 -32.10 -4.20
CA LEU A 493 -10.41 -31.39 -4.59
C LEU A 493 -10.63 -30.26 -3.57
N PRO A 494 -10.53 -28.99 -4.00
CA PRO A 494 -10.97 -27.90 -3.16
C PRO A 494 -12.46 -28.10 -2.89
N CYS A 495 -12.89 -27.90 -1.65
CA CYS A 495 -14.27 -27.53 -1.38
C CYS A 495 -14.56 -26.22 -2.14
N THR A 496 -14.92 -26.34 -3.41
CA THR A 496 -15.50 -25.29 -4.24
C THR A 496 -16.60 -25.92 -5.09
N CYS A 497 -17.84 -25.59 -4.71
CA CYS A 497 -18.82 -25.03 -5.63
C CYS A 497 -19.33 -25.81 -6.87
N ASP A 498 -19.17 -27.13 -6.98
CA ASP A 498 -19.80 -27.89 -8.10
C ASP A 498 -21.22 -28.41 -7.80
N ILE A 499 -22.06 -27.63 -7.10
CA ILE A 499 -23.50 -27.91 -6.98
C ILE A 499 -24.34 -27.06 -7.97
N LEU A 500 -23.76 -26.12 -8.71
CA LEU A 500 -24.52 -25.22 -9.60
C LEU A 500 -24.36 -25.47 -11.11
N ALA A 501 -23.74 -26.57 -11.54
CA ALA A 501 -23.65 -26.91 -12.98
C ALA A 501 -24.58 -28.04 -13.44
N SER A 502 -25.40 -28.60 -12.55
CA SER A 502 -26.45 -29.56 -12.96
C SER A 502 -27.66 -29.49 -12.04
N ARG A 503 -28.45 -28.42 -12.14
CA ARG A 503 -29.90 -28.42 -11.91
C ARG A 503 -30.54 -27.12 -12.36
#